data_AF-A0A521JZK2-F1
#
_entry.id   AF-A0A521JZK2-F1
#
_cell.length_a   1.000
_cell.length_b   1.000
_cell.length_c   1.000
_cell.angle_alpha   90.00
_cell.angle_beta   90.00
_cell.angle_gamma   90.00
#
_symmetry.space_group_name_H-M   'P 1'
#
loop_
_entity.id
_entity.type
_entity.pdbx_description
1 polymer ?
#
loop_
_entity_poly.entity_id
_entity_poly.type
_entity_poly.pdbx_seq_one_letter_code
_entity_poly.pdbx_strand_id
1 'polypeptide(L)'
;MARKRNNIRRIVKVPREYLEAVEFGNVLFPSLFQFENGLRLAVNKFLITCYGADWWNLSLKVRLPGIYKYAEDQETRRYSMPWIGASAKVQILRIHLITLGQLEEIVKAYKSDCIPQLFPTIEFFLGHMEVIKKVRNLYSHMFPCITREDCRTAKREIATLALHINTKL
;
A
#
# COMPACT_ATOMS: atom_id res chain seq x y z
N MET A 1 18.84 -30.97 14.51
CA MET A 1 19.66 -29.87 13.96
C MET A 1 19.23 -28.56 14.61
N ALA A 2 20.06 -27.99 15.48
CA ALA A 2 19.76 -26.73 16.16
C ALA A 2 19.99 -25.54 15.22
N ARG A 3 18.95 -24.71 14.99
CA ARG A 3 19.07 -23.44 14.27
C ARG A 3 20.10 -22.56 15.00
N LYS A 4 21.22 -22.26 14.36
CA LYS A 4 22.15 -21.20 14.79
C LYS A 4 21.34 -19.90 14.93
N ARG A 5 21.07 -19.47 16.17
CA ARG A 5 20.59 -18.11 16.44
C ARG A 5 21.71 -17.16 16.01
N ASN A 6 21.50 -16.46 14.89
CA ASN A 6 22.35 -15.34 14.54
C ASN A 6 22.24 -14.33 15.69
N ASN A 7 23.30 -14.21 16.50
CA ASN A 7 23.41 -13.16 17.50
C ASN A 7 23.54 -11.84 16.74
N ILE A 8 22.41 -11.19 16.48
CA ILE A 8 22.38 -9.83 15.96
C ILE A 8 23.09 -8.96 17.00
N ARG A 9 24.32 -8.53 16.71
CA ARG A 9 25.03 -7.55 17.54
C ARG A 9 24.14 -6.32 17.64
N ARG A 10 23.71 -5.98 18.86
CA ARG A 10 22.85 -4.82 19.10
C ARG A 10 23.59 -3.56 18.66
N ILE A 11 22.98 -2.83 17.73
CA ILE A 11 23.49 -1.52 17.29
C ILE A 11 23.38 -0.51 18.45
N VAL A 12 22.25 -0.57 19.18
CA VAL A 12 21.98 0.22 20.39
C VAL A 12 21.34 -0.68 21.45
N LYS A 13 21.63 -0.43 22.73
CA LYS A 13 20.94 -1.10 23.85
C LYS A 13 19.52 -0.54 23.98
N VAL A 14 18.53 -1.31 23.51
CA VAL A 14 17.11 -1.04 23.71
C VAL A 14 16.49 -2.09 24.64
N PRO A 15 15.39 -1.76 25.35
CA PRO A 15 14.65 -2.74 26.13
C PRO A 15 14.15 -3.91 25.28
N ARG A 16 13.90 -5.06 25.91
CA ARG A 16 13.62 -6.32 25.21
C ARG A 16 12.29 -6.27 24.45
N GLU A 17 11.29 -5.60 25.02
CA GLU A 17 9.97 -5.38 24.44
C GLU A 17 10.03 -4.69 23.07
N TYR A 18 11.01 -3.79 22.84
CA TYR A 18 11.21 -3.18 21.53
C TYR A 18 11.73 -4.19 20.50
N LEU A 19 12.53 -5.17 20.93
CA LEU A 19 13.03 -6.23 20.05
C LEU A 19 11.94 -7.24 19.70
N GLU A 20 11.03 -7.51 20.63
CA GLU A 20 9.86 -8.36 20.39
C GLU A 20 8.90 -7.72 19.38
N ALA A 21 8.70 -6.40 19.45
CA ALA A 21 7.94 -5.67 18.45
C ALA A 21 8.54 -5.77 17.03
N VAL A 22 9.89 -5.76 16.91
CA VAL A 22 10.59 -5.90 15.62
C VAL A 22 10.25 -7.19 14.89
N GLU A 23 10.03 -8.30 15.62
CA GLU A 23 9.63 -9.56 15.02
C GLU A 23 8.28 -9.46 14.28
N PHE A 24 7.33 -8.69 14.82
CA PHE A 24 6.05 -8.44 14.15
C PHE A 24 6.23 -7.65 12.86
N GLY A 25 7.11 -6.65 12.88
CA GLY A 25 7.41 -5.85 11.69
C GLY A 25 7.97 -6.66 10.53
N ASN A 26 8.91 -7.57 10.81
CA ASN A 26 9.48 -8.45 9.80
C ASN A 26 8.45 -9.39 9.16
N VAL A 27 7.37 -9.73 9.87
CA VAL A 27 6.31 -10.61 9.39
C VAL A 27 5.23 -9.83 8.61
N LEU A 28 4.93 -8.60 9.03
CA LEU A 28 3.85 -7.80 8.47
C LEU A 28 4.29 -6.99 7.24
N PHE A 29 5.50 -6.42 7.28
CA PHE A 29 5.98 -5.51 6.23
C PHE A 29 5.93 -6.11 4.83
N PRO A 30 6.38 -7.36 4.57
CA PRO A 30 6.31 -7.94 3.23
C PRO A 30 4.88 -8.03 2.69
N SER A 31 3.91 -8.38 3.55
CA SER A 31 2.50 -8.46 3.17
C SER A 31 1.91 -7.10 2.86
N LEU A 32 2.19 -6.08 3.70
CA LEU A 32 1.75 -4.70 3.43
C LEU A 32 2.38 -4.17 2.14
N PHE A 33 3.68 -4.36 1.95
CA PHE A 33 4.39 -3.89 0.76
C PHE A 33 3.84 -4.50 -0.52
N GLN A 34 3.64 -5.82 -0.56
CA GLN A 34 3.08 -6.50 -1.73
C GLN A 34 1.64 -6.07 -2.00
N PHE A 35 0.81 -6.02 -0.96
CA PHE A 35 -0.58 -5.63 -1.07
C PHE A 35 -0.72 -4.20 -1.59
N GLU A 36 -0.06 -3.23 -0.94
CA GLU A 36 -0.22 -1.83 -1.27
C GLU A 36 0.25 -1.51 -2.70
N ASN A 37 1.34 -2.12 -3.17
CA ASN A 37 1.80 -1.94 -4.55
C ASN A 37 0.95 -2.73 -5.54
N GLY A 38 0.54 -3.95 -5.18
CA GLY A 38 -0.35 -4.78 -6.01
C GLY A 38 -1.70 -4.11 -6.24
N LEU A 39 -2.31 -3.56 -5.19
CA LEU A 39 -3.58 -2.83 -5.27
C LEU A 39 -3.47 -1.60 -6.18
N ARG A 40 -2.41 -0.79 -6.02
CA ARG A 40 -2.13 0.35 -6.91
C ARG A 40 -2.03 -0.09 -8.36
N LEU A 41 -1.28 -1.16 -8.64
CA LEU A 41 -1.13 -1.67 -10.00
C LEU A 41 -2.45 -2.20 -10.56
N ALA A 42 -3.24 -2.91 -9.76
CA ALA A 42 -4.54 -3.43 -10.18
C ALA A 42 -5.51 -2.29 -10.56
N VAL A 43 -5.66 -1.29 -9.68
CA VAL A 43 -6.50 -0.10 -9.96
C VAL A 43 -5.99 0.65 -11.19
N ASN A 44 -4.68 0.86 -11.31
CA ASN A 44 -4.12 1.54 -12.48
C ASN A 44 -4.39 0.79 -13.79
N LYS A 45 -4.16 -0.53 -13.82
CA LYS A 45 -4.43 -1.34 -15.00
C LYS A 45 -5.91 -1.28 -15.38
N PHE A 46 -6.80 -1.41 -14.39
CA PHE A 46 -8.24 -1.35 -14.61
C PHE A 46 -8.67 0.00 -15.21
N LEU A 47 -8.17 1.11 -14.67
CA LEU A 47 -8.49 2.45 -15.19
C LEU A 47 -7.86 2.72 -16.56
N ILE A 48 -6.69 2.14 -16.86
CA ILE A 48 -6.13 2.15 -18.22
C ILE A 48 -7.08 1.47 -19.20
N THR A 49 -7.69 0.33 -18.82
CA THR A 49 -8.67 -0.36 -19.67
C THR A 49 -9.93 0.49 -19.90
N CYS A 50 -10.40 1.22 -18.89
CA CYS A 50 -11.63 2.01 -18.99
C CYS A 50 -11.45 3.36 -19.71
N TYR A 51 -10.31 4.02 -19.51
CA TYR A 51 -10.09 5.43 -19.88
C TYR A 51 -8.86 5.64 -20.78
N GLY A 52 -8.15 4.58 -21.14
CA GLY A 52 -6.92 4.62 -21.94
C GLY A 52 -5.65 4.84 -21.14
N ALA A 53 -4.49 4.71 -21.79
CA ALA A 53 -3.18 4.80 -21.15
C ALA A 53 -2.92 6.17 -20.47
N ASP A 54 -3.56 7.24 -20.97
CA ASP A 54 -3.42 8.60 -20.46
C ASP A 54 -4.54 9.02 -19.48
N TRP A 55 -5.27 8.06 -18.90
CA TRP A 55 -6.36 8.32 -17.96
C TRP A 55 -5.95 9.24 -16.80
N TRP A 56 -4.67 9.19 -16.40
CA TRP A 56 -4.14 10.03 -15.33
C TRP A 56 -4.25 11.53 -15.68
N ASN A 57 -3.90 11.91 -16.90
CA ASN A 57 -3.96 13.30 -17.34
C ASN A 57 -5.36 13.69 -17.82
N LEU A 58 -6.05 12.78 -18.52
CA LEU A 58 -7.34 13.07 -19.16
C LEU A 58 -8.53 12.99 -18.20
N SER A 59 -8.47 12.10 -17.20
CA SER A 59 -9.60 11.81 -16.31
C SER A 59 -9.29 12.22 -14.87
N LEU A 60 -8.20 11.71 -14.28
CA LEU A 60 -7.90 11.96 -12.86
C LEU A 60 -7.64 13.44 -12.57
N LYS A 61 -6.91 14.14 -13.44
CA LYS A 61 -6.64 15.58 -13.31
C LYS A 61 -7.91 16.42 -13.15
N VAL A 62 -8.97 16.06 -13.88
CA VAL A 62 -10.24 16.78 -13.86
C VAL A 62 -11.08 16.38 -12.65
N ARG A 63 -11.17 15.07 -12.35
CA ARG A 63 -12.02 14.56 -11.26
C ARG A 63 -11.43 14.79 -9.86
N LEU A 64 -10.12 14.65 -9.72
CA LEU A 64 -9.39 14.69 -8.44
C LEU A 64 -8.10 15.54 -8.57
N PRO A 65 -8.21 16.84 -8.88
CA PRO A 65 -7.06 17.71 -9.15
C PRO A 65 -6.07 17.78 -7.99
N GLY A 66 -6.54 17.68 -6.74
CA GLY A 66 -5.67 17.66 -5.56
C GLY A 66 -4.76 16.44 -5.49
N ILE A 67 -5.26 15.25 -5.86
CA ILE A 67 -4.46 14.02 -5.88
C ILE A 67 -3.48 14.04 -7.05
N TYR A 68 -3.94 14.53 -8.21
CA TYR A 68 -3.09 14.74 -9.38
C TYR A 68 -1.89 15.64 -9.03
N LYS A 69 -2.15 16.83 -8.46
CA LYS A 69 -1.10 17.78 -8.06
C LYS A 69 -0.16 17.19 -7.01
N TYR A 70 -0.70 16.49 -6.02
CA TYR A 70 0.12 15.83 -4.99
C TYR A 70 1.13 14.86 -5.61
N ALA A 71 0.71 14.04 -6.59
CA ALA A 71 1.59 13.10 -7.26
C ALA A 71 2.67 13.81 -8.09
N GLU A 72 2.34 14.91 -8.78
CA GLU A 72 3.32 15.74 -9.49
C GLU A 72 4.37 16.35 -8.53
N ASP A 73 3.94 16.82 -7.36
CA ASP A 73 4.83 17.35 -6.33
C ASP A 73 5.77 16.24 -5.79
N GLN A 74 5.25 15.03 -5.55
CA GLN A 74 6.07 13.88 -5.15
C GLN A 74 7.05 13.46 -6.24
N GLU A 75 6.62 13.46 -7.50
CA GLU A 75 7.46 13.16 -8.66
C GLU A 75 8.62 14.15 -8.76
N THR A 76 8.33 15.45 -8.64
CA THR A 76 9.34 16.52 -8.64
C THR A 76 10.35 16.36 -7.51
N ARG A 77 9.87 16.10 -6.29
CA ARG A 77 10.74 15.84 -5.13
C ARG A 77 11.62 14.63 -5.35
N ARG A 78 11.10 13.56 -5.95
CA ARG A 78 11.88 12.36 -6.27
C ARG A 78 13.01 12.69 -7.25
N TYR A 79 12.75 13.47 -8.29
CA TYR A 79 13.79 13.88 -9.26
C TYR A 79 14.86 14.78 -8.63
N SER A 80 14.50 15.59 -7.62
CA SER A 80 15.50 16.36 -6.85
C SER A 80 16.39 15.51 -5.92
N MET A 81 16.08 14.22 -5.73
CA MET A 81 16.81 13.30 -4.85
C MET A 81 17.50 12.19 -5.67
N PRO A 82 18.69 12.45 -6.24
CA PRO A 82 19.33 11.57 -7.23
C PRO A 82 19.63 10.15 -6.71
N TRP A 83 19.86 9.98 -5.40
CA TRP A 83 20.10 8.66 -4.80
C TRP A 83 18.86 7.74 -4.76
N ILE A 84 17.65 8.31 -4.82
CA ILE A 84 16.39 7.53 -4.85
C ILE A 84 16.11 7.04 -6.26
N GLY A 85 16.34 7.88 -7.28
CA GLY A 85 16.12 7.50 -8.68
C GLY A 85 17.05 6.37 -9.14
N ALA A 86 18.33 6.44 -8.81
CA ALA A 86 19.34 5.47 -9.21
C ALA A 86 19.18 4.09 -8.56
N SER A 87 18.47 3.99 -7.43
CA SER A 87 18.28 2.75 -6.66
C SER A 87 16.97 2.02 -6.98
N ALA A 88 16.10 2.61 -7.82
CA ALA A 88 14.82 2.01 -8.18
C ALA A 88 15.02 0.69 -8.95
N LYS A 89 14.40 -0.39 -8.46
CA LYS A 89 14.41 -1.72 -9.11
C LYS A 89 13.24 -1.94 -10.06
N VAL A 90 12.27 -1.03 -10.06
CA VAL A 90 11.06 -1.08 -10.89
C VAL A 90 10.74 0.30 -11.43
N GLN A 91 10.00 0.35 -12.54
CA GLN A 91 9.46 1.61 -13.05
C GLN A 91 8.46 2.18 -12.03
N ILE A 92 8.69 3.41 -11.60
CA ILE A 92 7.79 4.12 -10.70
C ILE A 92 6.72 4.83 -11.52
N LEU A 93 5.51 4.29 -11.51
CA LEU A 93 4.30 4.92 -12.05
C LEU A 93 3.77 6.00 -11.10
N ARG A 94 3.01 6.97 -11.62
CA ARG A 94 2.40 8.03 -10.81
C ARG A 94 1.46 7.51 -9.72
N ILE A 95 0.78 6.39 -9.96
CA ILE A 95 -0.04 5.73 -8.94
C ILE A 95 0.77 5.21 -7.74
N HIS A 96 2.08 5.02 -7.86
CA HIS A 96 2.95 4.70 -6.72
C HIS A 96 3.26 5.91 -5.84
N LEU A 97 3.03 7.12 -6.36
CA LEU A 97 3.36 8.38 -5.68
C LEU A 97 2.22 8.93 -4.83
N ILE A 98 1.08 8.23 -4.78
CA ILE A 98 -0.05 8.58 -3.94
C ILE A 98 -0.11 7.71 -2.68
N THR A 99 -0.71 8.27 -1.63
CA THR A 99 -0.96 7.55 -0.39
C THR A 99 -2.07 6.51 -0.55
N LEU A 100 -2.16 5.57 0.39
CA LEU A 100 -3.22 4.58 0.40
C LEU A 100 -4.61 5.21 0.58
N GLY A 101 -4.71 6.30 1.34
CA GLY A 101 -5.95 7.08 1.48
C GLY A 101 -6.35 7.77 0.17
N GLN A 102 -5.39 8.29 -0.59
CA GLN A 102 -5.67 8.86 -1.91
C GLN A 102 -6.11 7.80 -2.92
N LEU A 103 -5.54 6.58 -2.85
CA LEU A 103 -5.99 5.47 -3.68
C LEU A 103 -7.45 5.08 -3.40
N GLU A 104 -7.86 5.14 -2.14
CA GLU A 104 -9.25 4.95 -1.75
C GLU A 104 -10.18 6.02 -2.34
N GLU A 105 -9.77 7.30 -2.28
CA GLU A 105 -10.52 8.40 -2.91
C GLU A 105 -10.64 8.24 -4.43
N ILE A 106 -9.60 7.72 -5.09
CA ILE A 106 -9.67 7.33 -6.51
C ILE A 106 -10.76 6.27 -6.71
N VAL A 107 -10.73 5.17 -5.96
CA VAL A 107 -11.76 4.12 -6.11
C VAL A 107 -13.18 4.66 -5.87
N LYS A 108 -13.36 5.56 -4.89
CA LYS A 108 -14.65 6.24 -4.66
C LYS A 108 -15.09 7.10 -5.84
N ALA A 109 -14.18 7.88 -6.43
CA ALA A 109 -14.49 8.75 -7.58
C ALA A 109 -14.78 7.97 -8.87
N TYR A 110 -14.23 6.76 -8.99
CA TYR A 110 -14.45 5.84 -10.11
C TYR A 110 -15.38 4.66 -9.74
N LYS A 111 -16.23 4.83 -8.71
CA LYS A 111 -17.07 3.75 -8.19
C LYS A 111 -17.97 3.10 -9.25
N SER A 112 -18.46 3.86 -10.22
CA SER A 112 -19.33 3.36 -11.29
C SER A 112 -18.64 2.35 -12.20
N ASP A 113 -17.31 2.42 -12.28
CA ASP A 113 -16.51 1.55 -13.13
C ASP A 113 -15.86 0.44 -12.29
N CYS A 114 -15.37 0.77 -11.10
CA CYS A 114 -14.72 -0.20 -10.21
C CYS A 114 -15.71 -1.21 -9.60
N ILE A 115 -16.99 -0.86 -9.47
CA ILE A 115 -18.01 -1.69 -8.84
C ILE A 115 -19.06 -2.11 -9.88
N PRO A 116 -19.36 -3.41 -10.06
CA PRO A 116 -18.81 -4.57 -9.36
C PRO A 116 -17.53 -5.18 -10.00
N GLN A 117 -16.95 -4.53 -11.00
CA GLN A 117 -15.95 -5.13 -11.90
C GLN A 117 -14.66 -5.50 -11.17
N LEU A 118 -14.12 -4.59 -10.37
CA LEU A 118 -12.87 -4.75 -9.62
C LEU A 118 -13.12 -5.14 -8.15
N PHE A 119 -14.21 -4.62 -7.55
CA PHE A 119 -14.64 -4.98 -6.20
C PHE A 119 -16.15 -5.23 -6.17
N PRO A 120 -16.69 -6.11 -5.30
CA PRO A 120 -18.11 -6.45 -5.29
C PRO A 120 -19.01 -5.25 -4.94
N THR A 121 -18.62 -4.50 -3.90
CA THR A 121 -19.30 -3.29 -3.44
C THR A 121 -18.29 -2.29 -2.92
N ILE A 122 -18.70 -1.03 -2.76
CA ILE A 122 -17.83 -0.02 -2.16
C ILE A 122 -17.58 -0.31 -0.68
N GLU A 123 -18.59 -0.82 0.04
CA GLU A 123 -18.48 -1.19 1.46
C GLU A 123 -17.49 -2.33 1.69
N PHE A 124 -17.47 -3.33 0.79
CA PHE A 124 -16.49 -4.40 0.82
C PHE A 124 -15.07 -3.81 0.74
N PHE A 125 -14.82 -2.95 -0.26
CA PHE A 125 -13.51 -2.33 -0.43
C PHE A 125 -13.13 -1.46 0.78
N LEU A 126 -14.01 -0.55 1.20
CA LEU A 126 -13.73 0.41 2.26
C LEU A 126 -13.54 -0.26 3.63
N GLY A 127 -14.36 -1.26 3.96
CA GLY A 127 -14.28 -1.97 5.24
C GLY A 127 -12.93 -2.69 5.41
N HIS A 128 -12.49 -3.41 4.38
CA HIS A 128 -11.18 -4.07 4.38
C HIS A 128 -10.03 -3.05 4.43
N MET A 129 -10.13 -1.96 3.66
CA MET A 129 -9.11 -0.91 3.62
C MET A 129 -8.97 -0.17 4.95
N GLU A 130 -10.06 0.06 5.68
CA GLU A 130 -10.04 0.70 7.01
C GLU A 130 -9.19 -0.09 8.01
N VAL A 131 -9.42 -1.40 8.09
CA VAL A 131 -8.67 -2.30 8.98
C VAL A 131 -7.19 -2.33 8.60
N ILE A 132 -6.89 -2.46 7.31
CA ILE A 132 -5.50 -2.49 6.81
C ILE A 132 -4.79 -1.16 7.12
N LYS A 133 -5.43 -0.01 6.87
CA LYS A 133 -4.87 1.31 7.18
C LYS A 133 -4.61 1.49 8.68
N LYS A 134 -5.51 1.02 9.54
CA LYS A 134 -5.34 1.09 11.00
C LYS A 134 -4.09 0.35 11.46
N VAL A 135 -3.92 -0.90 11.02
CA VAL A 135 -2.74 -1.70 11.38
C VAL A 135 -1.47 -1.15 10.74
N ARG A 136 -1.54 -0.65 9.50
CA ARG A 136 -0.41 0.05 8.84
C ARG A 136 0.00 1.29 9.63
N ASN A 137 -0.95 2.08 10.13
CA ASN A 137 -0.67 3.26 10.95
C ASN A 137 0.01 2.88 12.27
N LEU A 138 -0.46 1.82 12.94
CA LEU A 138 0.24 1.24 14.11
C LEU A 138 1.66 0.86 13.74
N TYR A 139 1.85 0.11 12.66
CA TYR A 139 3.18 -0.30 12.19
C TYR A 139 4.11 0.89 11.90
N SER A 140 3.62 1.94 11.24
CA SER A 140 4.47 3.05 10.78
C SER A 140 4.76 4.12 11.84
N HIS A 141 3.83 4.35 12.78
CA HIS A 141 3.89 5.51 13.68
C HIS A 141 3.80 5.16 15.16
N MET A 142 3.25 3.99 15.49
CA MET A 142 3.11 3.50 16.87
C MET A 142 3.60 2.06 16.98
N PHE A 143 4.73 1.76 16.34
CA PHE A 143 5.23 0.38 16.17
C PHE A 143 5.31 -0.42 17.48
N PRO A 144 5.72 0.15 18.63
CA PRO A 144 5.70 -0.58 19.91
C PRO A 144 4.33 -1.08 20.36
N CYS A 145 3.24 -0.53 19.82
CA CYS A 145 1.86 -0.89 20.16
C CYS A 145 1.31 -2.03 19.28
N ILE A 146 2.08 -2.54 18.31
CA ILE A 146 1.61 -3.58 17.41
C ILE A 146 1.57 -4.94 18.10
N THR A 147 0.46 -5.65 17.97
CA THR A 147 0.30 -7.00 18.52
C THR A 147 0.34 -8.06 17.44
N ARG A 148 0.52 -9.32 17.85
CA ARG A 148 0.39 -10.47 16.95
C ARG A 148 -1.00 -10.54 16.31
N GLU A 149 -2.04 -10.15 17.03
CA GLU A 149 -3.42 -10.19 16.54
C GLU A 149 -3.67 -9.12 15.47
N ASP A 150 -3.09 -7.93 15.64
CA ASP A 150 -3.12 -6.89 14.60
C ASP A 150 -2.47 -7.40 13.30
N CYS A 151 -1.31 -8.05 13.41
CA CYS A 151 -0.63 -8.64 12.24
C CYS A 151 -1.49 -9.72 11.56
N ARG A 152 -2.12 -10.60 12.33
CA ARG A 152 -3.00 -11.66 11.79
C ARG A 152 -4.21 -11.07 11.09
N THR A 153 -4.84 -10.08 11.74
CA THR A 153 -6.01 -9.37 11.22
C THR A 153 -5.66 -8.72 9.89
N ALA A 154 -4.62 -7.87 9.84
CA ALA A 154 -4.19 -7.23 8.60
C ALA A 154 -3.87 -8.23 7.49
N LYS A 155 -3.17 -9.33 7.79
CA LYS A 155 -2.86 -10.36 6.80
C LYS A 155 -4.10 -11.07 6.26
N ARG A 156 -5.12 -11.29 7.11
CA ARG A 156 -6.41 -11.87 6.69
C ARG A 156 -7.15 -10.90 5.78
N GLU A 157 -7.26 -9.64 6.15
CA GLU A 157 -7.93 -8.62 5.33
C GLU A 157 -7.23 -8.44 3.97
N ILE A 158 -5.89 -8.37 3.98
CA ILE A 158 -5.07 -8.36 2.76
C ILE A 158 -5.37 -9.59 1.90
N ALA A 159 -5.39 -10.78 2.48
CA ALA A 159 -5.63 -12.02 1.75
C ALA A 159 -7.02 -12.05 1.12
N THR A 160 -8.05 -11.63 1.85
CA THR A 160 -9.43 -11.55 1.33
C THR A 160 -9.52 -10.62 0.14
N LEU A 161 -8.97 -9.41 0.27
CA LEU A 161 -9.05 -8.39 -0.79
C LEU A 161 -8.17 -8.76 -1.99
N ALA A 162 -6.97 -9.31 -1.76
CA ALA A 162 -6.07 -9.78 -2.81
C ALA A 162 -6.65 -11.00 -3.55
N LEU A 163 -7.27 -11.95 -2.85
CA LEU A 163 -7.93 -13.10 -3.48
C LEU A 163 -9.00 -12.60 -4.45
N HIS A 164 -9.82 -11.62 -4.04
CA HIS A 164 -10.82 -11.05 -4.91
C HIS A 164 -10.21 -10.38 -6.15
N ILE A 165 -9.26 -9.46 -5.96
CA ILE A 165 -8.60 -8.75 -7.09
C ILE A 165 -7.97 -9.74 -8.06
N ASN A 166 -7.28 -10.77 -7.56
CA ASN A 166 -6.59 -11.74 -8.40
C ASN A 166 -7.56 -12.60 -9.24
N THR A 167 -8.85 -12.69 -8.89
CA THR A 167 -9.85 -13.30 -9.78
C THR A 167 -10.29 -12.41 -10.93
N LYS A 168 -9.90 -11.13 -10.93
CA LYS A 168 -10.28 -10.10 -11.91
C LYS A 168 -9.13 -9.68 -12.82
N LEU A 169 -7.90 -10.12 -12.50
CA LEU A 169 -6.69 -9.92 -13.31
C LEU A 169 -6.44 -11.13 -14.21
#